data_AF-A0A0K0FX81-F1
#
_entry.id   AF-A0A0K0FX81-F1
#
_cell.length_a   1.000
_cell.length_b   1.000
_cell.length_c   1.000
_cell.angle_alpha   90.00
_cell.angle_beta   90.00
_cell.angle_gamma   90.00
#
_symmetry.space_group_name_H-M   'P 1'
#
loop_
_entity.id
_entity.type
_entity.pdbx_description
1 polymer ?
#
loop_
_entity_poly.entity_id
_entity_poly.type
_entity_poly.pdbx_seq_one_letter_code
_entity_poly.pdbx_strand_id
1 'polypeptide(L)' 'MFNFFKTYKTTVTGQFFCKYNPFGFCKISIHEKSYIYKETKPISVLTVAYGSVFTLKGRVRSFRKPSKL' A
#
# COMPACT_ATOMS: atom_id res chain seq x y z
N MET A 1 10.53 -18.80 22.78
CA MET A 1 9.13 -18.47 22.41
C MET A 1 9.12 -18.05 20.94
N PHE A 2 8.81 -18.96 20.02
CA PHE A 2 8.88 -18.70 18.57
C PHE A 2 7.62 -17.96 18.12
N ASN A 3 7.73 -16.66 17.85
CA ASN A 3 6.63 -15.90 17.26
C ASN A 3 6.46 -16.28 15.78
N PHE A 4 5.43 -17.07 15.48
CA PHE A 4 5.05 -17.47 14.11
C PHE A 4 4.36 -16.33 13.35
N PHE A 5 5.10 -15.27 13.01
CA PHE A 5 4.63 -14.29 12.05
C PHE A 5 4.59 -14.93 10.65
N LYS A 6 3.40 -14.98 10.04
CA LYS A 6 3.26 -15.41 8.65
C LYS A 6 3.37 -14.20 7.73
N THR A 7 4.10 -14.37 6.63
CA THR A 7 4.23 -13.32 5.61
C THR A 7 3.13 -13.51 4.55
N TYR A 8 2.35 -12.47 4.29
CA TYR A 8 1.33 -12.44 3.26
C TYR A 8 1.70 -11.41 2.19
N LYS A 9 1.32 -11.68 0.94
CA LYS A 9 1.42 -10.72 -0.16
C LYS A 9 0.10 -9.97 -0.28
N THR A 10 0.15 -8.65 -0.22
CA THR A 10 -0.97 -7.77 -0.54
C THR A 10 -0.71 -7.08 -1.87
N THR A 11 -1.77 -6.84 -2.63
CA THR A 11 -1.72 -6.13 -3.91
C THR A 11 -2.83 -5.10 -3.93
N VAL A 12 -2.48 -3.86 -4.24
CA VAL A 12 -3.40 -2.74 -4.41
C VAL A 12 -3.31 -2.30 -5.86
N THR A 13 -4.44 -2.25 -6.54
CA THR A 13 -4.53 -1.80 -7.94
C THR A 13 -5.53 -0.66 -8.03
N GLY A 14 -5.27 0.30 -8.89
CA GLY A 14 -6.20 1.40 -9.09
C GLY A 14 -5.68 2.41 -10.09
N GLN A 15 -6.32 3.57 -10.10
CA GLN A 15 -5.98 4.69 -10.94
C GLN A 15 -6.32 5.98 -10.19
N PHE A 16 -5.41 6.96 -10.20
CA PHE A 16 -5.63 8.25 -9.56
C PHE A 16 -5.93 9.31 -10.61
N PHE A 17 -6.93 10.12 -10.33
CA PHE A 17 -7.29 11.27 -11.16
C PHE A 17 -7.38 12.51 -10.29
N CYS A 18 -6.94 13.65 -10.83
CA CYS A 18 -7.14 14.95 -10.22
C CYS A 18 -8.13 15.74 -11.08
N LYS A 19 -9.22 16.21 -10.45
CA LYS A 19 -10.27 17.00 -11.13
C LYS A 19 -9.77 18.36 -11.63
N TYR A 20 -8.79 18.94 -10.93
CA TYR A 20 -8.36 20.33 -11.14
C TYR A 20 -7.13 20.46 -12.04
N ASN A 21 -6.29 19.43 -12.10
CA ASN A 21 -5.10 19.44 -12.96
C ASN A 21 -4.86 18.02 -13.49
N PRO A 22 -4.97 17.79 -14.81
CA PRO A 22 -4.75 16.47 -15.39
C PRO A 22 -3.29 16.04 -15.38
N PHE A 23 -2.34 16.96 -15.18
CA PHE A 23 -0.91 16.68 -15.15
C PHE A 23 -0.37 16.67 -13.72
N GLY A 24 0.23 15.56 -13.33
CA GLY A 24 0.85 15.43 -12.01
C GLY A 24 1.21 13.99 -11.67
N PHE A 25 1.81 13.82 -10.50
CA PHE A 25 2.24 12.53 -9.97
C PHE A 25 1.66 12.31 -8.57
N CYS A 26 1.14 11.11 -8.33
CA CYS A 26 0.73 10.63 -7.00
C CYS A 26 1.83 9.74 -6.42
N LYS A 27 2.19 9.97 -5.17
CA LYS A 27 2.98 9.01 -4.38
C LYS A 27 2.02 8.15 -3.56
N ILE A 28 2.07 6.84 -3.79
CA ILE A 28 1.22 5.83 -3.18
C ILE A 28 2.11 4.99 -2.27
N SER A 29 1.69 4.77 -1.03
CA SER A 29 2.41 3.93 -0.07
C SER A 29 1.49 2.92 0.62
N ILE A 30 2.01 1.73 0.87
CA ILE A 30 1.35 0.72 1.72
C ILE A 30 2.03 0.75 3.08
N HIS A 31 1.23 0.91 4.12
CA HIS A 31 1.63 0.90 5.52
C HIS A 31 0.99 -0.30 6.21
N GLU A 32 1.72 -0.99 7.08
CA GLU A 32 1.18 -2.15 7.80
C GLU A 32 0.18 -1.72 8.87
N LYS A 33 0.44 -0.56 9.49
CA LYS A 33 -0.34 0.02 10.56
C LYS A 33 -0.71 1.45 10.17
N SER A 34 -1.52 1.58 9.12
CA SER A 34 -1.99 2.88 8.60
C SER A 34 -2.70 3.76 9.64
N TYR A 35 -3.30 3.16 10.68
CA TYR A 35 -3.91 3.88 11.80
C TYR A 35 -2.88 4.49 12.79
N ILE A 36 -1.62 4.04 12.73
CA ILE A 36 -0.52 4.61 13.48
C ILE A 36 0.18 5.59 12.54
N TYR A 37 -0.16 6.87 12.62
CA TYR A 37 0.47 7.96 11.87
C TYR A 37 2.02 8.01 12.00
N LYS A 38 2.59 7.25 12.96
CA LYS A 38 4.02 7.13 13.25
C LYS A 38 4.76 6.00 12.50
N GLU A 39 4.14 5.29 11.56
CA GLU A 39 4.87 4.29 10.76
C GLU A 39 5.85 4.99 9.80
N THR A 40 7.11 5.07 10.20
CA THR A 40 8.18 5.81 9.49
C THR A 40 8.65 5.14 8.20
N LYS A 41 8.40 3.84 8.04
CA LYS A 41 8.84 3.06 6.87
C LYS A 41 7.66 2.34 6.23
N PRO A 42 7.15 2.82 5.08
CA PRO A 42 6.15 2.09 4.32
C PRO A 42 6.71 0.74 3.82
N ILE A 43 5.84 -0.25 3.71
CA ILE A 43 6.15 -1.57 3.14
C ILE A 43 6.55 -1.44 1.68
N SER A 44 5.87 -0.56 0.95
CA SER A 44 6.05 -0.38 -0.49
C SER A 44 5.61 1.03 -0.87
N VAL A 45 6.29 1.59 -1.87
CA VAL A 45 6.06 2.95 -2.37
C VAL A 45 6.10 2.92 -3.89
N LEU A 46 5.22 3.67 -4.52
CA LEU A 46 5.18 3.85 -5.96
C LEU A 46 4.77 5.28 -6.28
N THR A 47 5.44 5.88 -7.26
CA THR A 47 5.03 7.16 -7.84
C THR A 47 4.44 6.89 -9.21
N VAL A 48 3.22 7.37 -9.47
CA VAL A 48 2.54 7.21 -10.76
C VAL A 48 1.98 8.53 -11.25
N ALA A 49 1.94 8.71 -12.57
CA ALA A 49 1.27 9.85 -13.17
C ALA A 49 -0.26 9.74 -12.98
N TYR A 50 -0.94 10.88 -12.91
CA TYR A 50 -2.41 10.92 -12.94
C TYR A 50 -2.92 10.26 -14.23
N GLY A 51 -4.05 9.56 -14.13
CA GLY A 51 -4.63 8.79 -15.22
C GLY A 51 -3.88 7.51 -15.58
N SER A 52 -2.77 7.17 -14.92
CA SER A 52 -2.09 5.89 -15.12
C SER A 52 -2.63 4.82 -14.19
N VAL A 53 -2.87 3.62 -14.72
CA VAL A 53 -3.19 2.44 -13.92
C VAL A 53 -1.94 2.03 -13.14
N PHE A 54 -2.10 1.71 -11.86
CA PHE A 54 -1.01 1.28 -11.01
C PHE A 54 -1.29 -0.07 -10.36
N THR A 55 -0.23 -0.79 -10.05
CA THR A 55 -0.25 -2.01 -9.24
C THR A 55 0.85 -1.93 -8.21
N LEU A 56 0.49 -1.84 -6.94
CA LEU A 56 1.41 -1.77 -5.82
C LEU A 56 1.35 -3.07 -5.01
N LYS A 57 2.48 -3.79 -4.95
CA LYS A 57 2.60 -5.03 -4.18
C LYS A 57 3.35 -4.76 -2.90
N GLY A 58 2.88 -5.34 -1.80
CA GLY A 58 3.50 -5.25 -0.48
C GLY A 58 3.57 -6.62 0.19
N ARG A 59 4.55 -6.80 1.09
CA ARG A 59 4.63 -7.97 1.98
C ARG A 59 4.27 -7.52 3.39
N VAL A 60 3.19 -8.05 3.93
CA VAL A 60 2.73 -7.79 5.30
C VAL A 60 3.05 -9.00 6.19
N ARG A 61 3.40 -8.77 7.46
CA ARG A 61 3.62 -9.79 8.47
C ARG A 61 2.49 -9.74 9.48
N SER A 62 1.62 -10.76 9.46
CA SER A 62 0.53 -10.86 10.42
C SER A 62 0.47 -12.24 11.07
N PHE A 63 0.00 -12.28 12.31
CA PHE A 63 -0.32 -13.54 13.00
C PHE A 63 -1.52 -14.25 12.38
N ARG A 64 -2.48 -13.48 11.82
CA ARG A 64 -3.70 -13.99 11.20
C ARG A 64 -3.78 -13.59 9.74
N LYS A 65 -4.26 -14.50 8.87
CA LYS A 65 -4.50 -14.18 7.47
C LYS A 65 -5.54 -13.05 7.40
N PRO A 66 -5.26 -11.94 6.72
CA PRO A 66 -6.25 -10.88 6.56
C PRO A 66 -7.46 -11.45 5.82
N SER A 67 -8.64 -11.39 6.45
CA SER A 67 -9.91 -11.75 5.84
C SER A 67 -10.38 -10.63 4.94
N LYS A 68 -10.95 -10.96 3.78
CA LYS A 68 -11.66 -9.97 2.95
C LYS A 68 -12.88 -9.50 3.75
N LEU A 69 -12.84 -8.26 4.24
CA LEU A 69 -14.06 -7.50 4.56
C LEU A 69 -14.66 -7.01 3.24
#